data_AF-A0A959UXY4-F1
#
_entry.id   AF-A0A959UXY4-F1
#
_cell.length_a   1.000
_cell.length_b   1.000
_cell.length_c   1.000
_cell.angle_alpha   90.00
_cell.angle_beta   90.00
_cell.angle_gamma   90.00
#
_symmetry.space_group_name_H-M   'P 1'
#
loop_
_entity.id
_entity.type
_entity.pdbx_description
1 polymer ?
#
loop_
_entity_poly.entity_id
_entity_poly.type
_entity_poly.pdbx_seq_one_letter_code
_entity_poly.pdbx_strand_id
1 'polypeptide(L)'
;GVEIIVDDTPGAIILSCFDPVRREIARLSMHQLVKDGRIHPARIEEIVGKTRKHLEEEIMEVGKRTCIDLGIHGLHGELIRMVGRMKYRSSYGQNLLQHSREVANLSAIMASELGLNPKAAKRAGLLHDIGKVPDEEPELPHAILGMKLAEKYGEKPDICNAIGAHHDEIEMTTLLSPIVQACDAISGARPGARREAVEAYIQRLKDLESLAMSYDGVTKAFAIQAGRELRVMVESE
;
A
#
# COMPACT_ATOMS: atom_id res chain seq x y z
N GLY A 1 -10.21 -5.05 16.09
CA GLY A 1 -9.34 -5.15 14.91
C GLY A 1 -9.38 -3.90 14.04
N VAL A 2 -10.53 -3.24 13.96
CA VAL A 2 -10.69 -1.87 13.44
C VAL A 2 -11.25 -1.04 14.60
N GLU A 3 -10.69 0.13 14.84
CA GLU A 3 -11.20 1.09 15.83
C GLU A 3 -12.22 2.00 15.14
N ILE A 4 -13.37 2.17 15.79
CA ILE A 4 -14.45 3.03 15.31
C ILE A 4 -14.46 4.26 16.19
N ILE A 5 -14.18 5.41 15.60
CA ILE A 5 -14.14 6.70 16.28
C ILE A 5 -15.39 7.47 15.84
N VAL A 6 -16.20 7.82 16.83
CA VAL A 6 -17.37 8.69 16.67
C VAL A 6 -17.04 9.98 17.42
N ASP A 7 -17.01 11.08 16.70
CA ASP A 7 -16.71 12.41 17.24
C ASP A 7 -17.94 13.32 17.10
N ASP A 8 -17.85 14.56 17.58
CA ASP A 8 -18.92 15.57 17.56
C ASP A 8 -19.34 15.99 16.13
N THR A 9 -18.66 15.49 15.09
CA THR A 9 -19.03 15.73 13.69
C THR A 9 -20.30 14.91 13.33
N PRO A 10 -21.45 15.57 13.08
CA PRO A 10 -22.69 14.87 12.82
C PRO A 10 -22.63 14.05 11.53
N GLY A 11 -23.10 12.80 11.58
CA GLY A 11 -23.22 11.93 10.41
C GLY A 11 -21.89 11.36 9.88
N ALA A 12 -20.78 11.54 10.59
CA ALA A 12 -19.49 10.98 10.23
C ALA A 12 -19.06 9.87 11.21
N ILE A 13 -18.48 8.79 10.67
CA ILE A 13 -17.84 7.72 11.44
C ILE A 13 -16.45 7.51 10.87
N ILE A 14 -15.44 7.56 11.72
CA ILE A 14 -14.04 7.36 11.34
C ILE A 14 -13.65 5.92 11.65
N LEU A 15 -13.05 5.24 10.67
CA LEU A 15 -12.53 3.88 10.81
C LEU A 15 -11.00 3.91 10.78
N SER A 16 -10.38 3.54 11.89
CA SER A 16 -8.93 3.46 12.03
C SER A 16 -8.46 2.00 12.06
N CYS A 17 -7.59 1.62 11.13
CA CYS A 17 -6.98 0.29 11.05
C CYS A 17 -5.79 0.30 10.10
N PHE A 18 -4.65 -0.29 10.47
CA PHE A 18 -3.48 -0.40 9.59
C PHE A 18 -3.75 -1.28 8.35
N ASP A 19 -4.44 -2.40 8.54
CA ASP A 19 -4.81 -3.31 7.45
C ASP A 19 -5.94 -2.72 6.59
N PRO A 20 -5.66 -2.37 5.31
CA PRO A 20 -6.65 -1.77 4.44
C PRO A 20 -7.82 -2.70 4.11
N VAL A 21 -7.58 -4.02 4.05
CA VAL A 21 -8.63 -5.01 3.77
C VAL A 21 -9.59 -5.09 4.95
N ARG A 22 -9.07 -5.13 6.18
CA ARG A 22 -9.94 -5.07 7.39
C ARG A 22 -10.73 -3.78 7.47
N ARG A 23 -10.11 -2.65 7.10
CA ARG A 23 -10.79 -1.36 7.05
C ARG A 23 -11.95 -1.37 6.05
N GLU A 24 -11.75 -1.97 4.88
CA GLU A 24 -12.79 -2.09 3.87
C GLU A 24 -13.93 -3.03 4.29
N ILE A 25 -13.61 -4.16 4.92
CA ILE A 25 -14.61 -5.05 5.52
C ILE A 25 -15.47 -4.28 6.51
N ALA A 26 -14.85 -3.49 7.41
CA ALA A 26 -15.58 -2.69 8.38
C ALA A 26 -16.46 -1.64 7.71
N ARG A 27 -15.93 -0.91 6.71
CA ARG A 27 -16.69 0.11 5.97
C ARG A 27 -17.93 -0.45 5.30
N LEU A 28 -17.79 -1.55 4.56
CA LEU A 28 -18.90 -2.22 3.88
C LEU A 28 -19.91 -2.81 4.87
N SER A 29 -19.42 -3.44 5.94
CA SER A 29 -20.28 -4.01 6.98
C SER A 29 -21.11 -2.94 7.68
N MET A 30 -20.49 -1.82 8.06
CA MET A 30 -21.16 -0.67 8.68
C MET A 30 -22.22 -0.08 7.75
N HIS A 31 -21.89 0.08 6.46
CA HIS A 31 -22.85 0.58 5.48
C HIS A 31 -24.09 -0.32 5.37
N GLN A 32 -23.91 -1.64 5.34
CA GLN A 32 -25.02 -2.60 5.31
C GLN A 32 -25.85 -2.57 6.61
N LEU A 33 -25.19 -2.55 7.77
CA LEU A 33 -25.86 -2.49 9.09
C LEU A 33 -26.71 -1.24 9.25
N VAL A 34 -26.18 -0.07 8.87
CA VAL A 34 -26.90 1.21 8.94
C VAL A 34 -28.11 1.21 8.00
N LYS A 35 -27.96 0.66 6.78
CA LYS A 35 -29.06 0.54 5.81
C LYS A 35 -30.16 -0.42 6.27
N ASP A 36 -29.79 -1.50 6.96
CA ASP A 36 -30.72 -2.49 7.51
C ASP A 36 -31.41 -2.01 8.81
N GLY A 37 -30.82 -1.06 9.53
CA GLY A 37 -31.37 -0.47 10.77
C GLY A 37 -31.34 -1.41 11.98
N ARG A 38 -30.89 -2.66 11.82
CA ARG A 38 -30.78 -3.67 12.88
C ARG A 38 -29.33 -3.87 13.28
N ILE A 39 -28.96 -3.30 14.42
CA ILE A 39 -27.58 -3.34 14.93
C ILE A 39 -27.57 -4.03 16.30
N HIS A 40 -27.34 -5.34 16.29
CA HIS A 40 -27.16 -6.15 17.50
C HIS A 40 -26.03 -7.18 17.26
N PRO A 41 -25.40 -7.73 18.31
CA PRO A 41 -24.17 -8.52 18.20
C PRO A 41 -24.22 -9.63 17.14
N ALA A 42 -25.24 -10.49 17.16
CA ALA A 42 -25.38 -11.58 16.19
C ALA A 42 -25.47 -11.10 14.73
N ARG A 43 -26.13 -9.96 14.48
CA ARG A 43 -26.26 -9.41 13.13
C ARG A 43 -24.94 -8.80 12.64
N ILE A 44 -24.20 -8.17 13.53
CA ILE A 44 -22.87 -7.64 13.23
C ILE A 44 -21.94 -8.77 12.80
N GLU A 45 -21.89 -9.86 13.57
CA GLU A 45 -21.07 -11.04 13.24
C GLU A 45 -21.46 -11.65 11.89
N GLU A 46 -22.76 -11.80 11.63
CA GLU A 46 -23.28 -12.32 10.37
C GLU A 46 -22.84 -11.45 9.17
N ILE A 47 -23.06 -10.13 9.25
CA ILE A 47 -22.74 -9.19 8.16
C ILE A 47 -21.23 -9.10 7.93
N VAL A 48 -20.43 -9.05 9.01
CA VAL A 48 -18.97 -9.03 8.90
C VAL A 48 -18.45 -10.33 8.27
N GLY A 49 -18.98 -11.48 8.65
CA GLY A 49 -18.63 -12.78 8.07
C GLY A 49 -18.95 -12.85 6.58
N LYS A 50 -20.16 -12.44 6.19
CA LYS A 50 -20.57 -12.36 4.77
C LYS A 50 -19.71 -11.42 3.96
N THR A 51 -19.47 -10.21 4.48
CA THR A 51 -18.66 -9.18 3.82
C THR A 51 -17.22 -9.63 3.64
N ARG A 52 -16.62 -10.27 4.66
CA ARG A 52 -15.27 -10.84 4.56
C ARG A 52 -15.18 -11.87 3.43
N LYS A 53 -16.13 -12.81 3.37
CA LYS A 53 -16.15 -13.85 2.33
C LYS A 53 -16.26 -13.23 0.93
N HIS A 54 -17.17 -12.28 0.76
CA HIS A 54 -17.33 -11.58 -0.51
C HIS A 54 -16.07 -10.84 -0.94
N LEU A 55 -15.40 -10.15 0.00
CA LEU A 55 -14.19 -9.40 -0.30
C LEU A 55 -13.02 -10.30 -0.69
N GLU A 56 -12.88 -11.48 -0.06
CA GLU A 56 -11.85 -12.46 -0.46
C GLU A 56 -12.10 -13.06 -1.86
N GLU A 57 -13.37 -13.29 -2.22
CA GLU A 57 -13.74 -13.70 -3.58
C GLU A 57 -13.37 -12.61 -4.60
N GLU A 58 -13.68 -11.34 -4.30
CA GLU A 58 -13.32 -10.20 -5.13
C GLU A 58 -11.80 -10.03 -5.25
N ILE A 59 -11.05 -10.16 -4.15
CA ILE A 59 -9.57 -10.12 -4.14
C ILE A 59 -9.03 -11.16 -5.13
N MET A 60 -9.50 -12.39 -5.03
CA MET A 60 -9.05 -13.47 -5.91
C MET A 60 -9.41 -13.19 -7.37
N GLU A 61 -10.61 -12.69 -7.65
CA GLU A 61 -11.05 -12.34 -9.01
C GLU A 61 -10.20 -11.22 -9.62
N VAL A 62 -9.95 -10.15 -8.85
CA VAL A 62 -9.10 -9.02 -9.27
C VAL A 62 -7.68 -9.49 -9.56
N GLY A 63 -7.12 -10.35 -8.71
CA GLY A 63 -5.79 -10.93 -8.91
C GLY A 63 -5.73 -11.75 -10.21
N LYS A 64 -6.69 -12.65 -10.42
CA LYS A 64 -6.79 -13.48 -11.63
C LYS A 64 -6.92 -12.63 -12.88
N ARG A 65 -7.83 -11.66 -12.87
CA ARG A 65 -8.06 -10.73 -14.00
C ARG A 65 -6.80 -9.94 -14.32
N THR A 66 -6.10 -9.43 -13.30
CA THR A 66 -4.84 -8.71 -13.50
C THR A 66 -3.79 -9.57 -14.18
N CYS A 67 -3.64 -10.83 -13.78
CA CYS A 67 -2.70 -11.76 -14.39
C CYS A 67 -3.06 -12.05 -15.85
N ILE A 68 -4.36 -12.23 -16.16
CA ILE A 68 -4.87 -12.45 -17.52
C ILE A 68 -4.59 -11.21 -18.39
N ASP A 69 -4.97 -10.02 -17.93
CA ASP A 69 -4.80 -8.76 -18.66
C ASP A 69 -3.33 -8.49 -19.00
N LEU A 70 -2.41 -8.88 -18.11
CA LEU A 70 -0.96 -8.71 -18.31
C LEU A 70 -0.31 -9.85 -19.10
N GLY A 71 -1.02 -10.96 -19.35
CA GLY A 71 -0.48 -12.16 -19.98
C GLY A 71 0.53 -12.91 -19.09
N ILE A 72 0.35 -12.84 -17.76
CA ILE A 72 1.18 -13.56 -16.78
C ILE A 72 0.47 -14.86 -16.42
N HIS A 73 1.16 -15.98 -16.63
CA HIS A 73 0.63 -17.32 -16.37
C HIS A 73 1.49 -18.08 -15.36
N GLY A 74 0.88 -19.05 -14.68
CA GLY A 74 1.55 -19.95 -13.75
C GLY A 74 2.01 -19.28 -12.44
N LEU A 75 1.37 -18.19 -12.02
CA LEU A 75 1.57 -17.65 -10.67
C LEU A 75 0.90 -18.58 -9.66
N HIS A 76 1.53 -18.76 -8.50
CA HIS A 76 0.93 -19.48 -7.39
C HIS A 76 -0.35 -18.76 -6.91
N GLY A 77 -1.36 -19.54 -6.47
CA GLY A 77 -2.65 -18.99 -6.06
C GLY A 77 -2.56 -17.93 -4.97
N GLU A 78 -1.60 -18.07 -4.05
CA GLU A 78 -1.37 -17.06 -3.01
C GLU A 78 -0.78 -15.76 -3.55
N LEU A 79 0.14 -15.82 -4.52
CA LEU A 79 0.64 -14.60 -5.18
C LEU A 79 -0.47 -13.90 -5.96
N ILE A 80 -1.36 -14.67 -6.61
CA ILE A 80 -2.54 -14.13 -7.29
C ILE A 80 -3.46 -13.42 -6.27
N ARG A 81 -3.73 -14.05 -5.13
CA ARG A 81 -4.49 -13.44 -4.03
C ARG A 81 -3.85 -12.13 -3.57
N MET A 82 -2.54 -12.13 -3.31
CA MET A 82 -1.80 -10.95 -2.88
C MET A 82 -1.83 -9.82 -3.91
N VAL A 83 -1.69 -10.13 -5.21
CA VAL A 83 -1.88 -9.13 -6.29
C VAL A 83 -3.28 -8.51 -6.19
N GLY A 84 -4.31 -9.32 -5.95
CA GLY A 84 -5.67 -8.82 -5.69
C GLY A 84 -5.75 -7.86 -4.50
N ARG A 85 -5.06 -8.18 -3.39
CA ARG A 85 -5.04 -7.36 -2.17
C ARG A 85 -4.43 -5.97 -2.41
N MET A 86 -3.52 -5.82 -3.38
CA MET A 86 -2.96 -4.51 -3.76
C MET A 86 -4.04 -3.50 -4.16
N LYS A 87 -5.23 -3.93 -4.60
CA LYS A 87 -6.35 -3.04 -4.90
C LYS A 87 -6.77 -2.20 -3.68
N TYR A 88 -6.62 -2.71 -2.47
CA TYR A 88 -7.03 -2.02 -1.26
C TYR A 88 -5.90 -1.20 -0.63
N ARG A 89 -4.65 -1.40 -1.07
CA ARG A 89 -3.49 -0.66 -0.59
C ARG A 89 -3.28 0.58 -1.46
N SER A 90 -2.95 1.69 -0.82
CA SER A 90 -2.43 2.88 -1.49
C SER A 90 -0.99 3.14 -1.03
N SER A 91 -0.14 3.59 -1.95
CA SER A 91 1.23 4.02 -1.69
C SER A 91 1.43 5.39 -2.34
N TYR A 92 1.92 6.36 -1.59
CA TYR A 92 2.16 7.74 -2.07
C TYR A 92 0.96 8.44 -2.73
N GLY A 93 -0.27 8.08 -2.35
CA GLY A 93 -1.50 8.64 -2.91
C GLY A 93 -1.99 7.96 -4.19
N GLN A 94 -1.31 6.91 -4.65
CA GLN A 94 -1.72 6.04 -5.75
C GLN A 94 -2.18 4.68 -5.25
N ASN A 95 -3.09 4.07 -6.00
CA ASN A 95 -3.49 2.69 -5.79
C ASN A 95 -2.32 1.74 -6.14
N LEU A 96 -1.98 0.83 -5.23
CA LEU A 96 -0.80 -0.04 -5.38
C LEU A 96 -0.94 -1.00 -6.57
N LEU A 97 -2.14 -1.57 -6.79
CA LEU A 97 -2.34 -2.48 -7.93
C LEU A 97 -2.15 -1.73 -9.25
N GLN A 98 -2.65 -0.50 -9.35
CA GLN A 98 -2.50 0.30 -10.55
C GLN A 98 -1.03 0.68 -10.81
N HIS A 99 -0.30 1.04 -9.75
CA HIS A 99 1.15 1.25 -9.79
C HIS A 99 1.89 0.01 -10.32
N SER A 100 1.71 -1.15 -9.67
CA SER A 100 2.37 -2.39 -10.07
C SER A 100 2.03 -2.84 -11.49
N ARG A 101 0.79 -2.62 -11.96
CA ARG A 101 0.40 -2.92 -13.35
C ARG A 101 1.16 -2.06 -14.36
N GLU A 102 1.40 -0.79 -14.04
CA GLU A 102 2.17 0.06 -14.92
C GLU A 102 3.65 -0.29 -14.88
N VAL A 103 4.23 -0.46 -13.69
CA VAL A 103 5.63 -0.93 -13.56
C VAL A 103 5.83 -2.21 -14.35
N ALA A 104 4.89 -3.16 -14.29
CA ALA A 104 4.91 -4.36 -15.11
C ALA A 104 4.97 -4.06 -16.63
N ASN A 105 4.13 -3.14 -17.12
CA ASN A 105 4.11 -2.78 -18.54
C ASN A 105 5.39 -2.06 -18.98
N LEU A 106 5.86 -1.09 -18.19
CA LEU A 106 7.11 -0.36 -18.45
C LEU A 106 8.30 -1.31 -18.46
N SER A 107 8.39 -2.23 -17.49
CA SER A 107 9.45 -3.24 -17.42
C SER A 107 9.44 -4.16 -18.63
N ALA A 108 8.26 -4.52 -19.14
CA ALA A 108 8.16 -5.33 -20.36
C ALA A 108 8.67 -4.58 -21.60
N ILE A 109 8.33 -3.28 -21.73
CA ILE A 109 8.78 -2.43 -22.83
C ILE A 109 10.29 -2.27 -22.76
N MET A 110 10.81 -1.84 -21.61
CA MET A 110 12.25 -1.62 -21.40
C MET A 110 13.07 -2.90 -21.64
N ALA A 111 12.60 -4.05 -21.14
CA ALA A 111 13.26 -5.32 -21.40
C ALA A 111 13.26 -5.70 -22.89
N SER A 112 12.18 -5.39 -23.63
CA SER A 112 12.12 -5.64 -25.07
C SER A 112 13.15 -4.81 -25.84
N GLU A 113 13.26 -3.51 -25.52
CA GLU A 113 14.23 -2.60 -26.14
C GLU A 113 15.69 -3.01 -25.86
N LEU A 114 15.94 -3.65 -24.72
CA LEU A 114 17.26 -4.16 -24.33
C LEU A 114 17.55 -5.59 -24.80
N GLY A 115 16.65 -6.21 -25.57
CA GLY A 115 16.81 -7.59 -26.05
C GLY A 115 16.71 -8.66 -24.95
N LEU A 116 16.09 -8.34 -23.81
CA LEU A 116 15.86 -9.24 -22.68
C LEU A 116 14.46 -9.88 -22.76
N ASN A 117 14.13 -10.74 -21.79
CA ASN A 117 12.82 -11.41 -21.76
C ASN A 117 11.72 -10.49 -21.19
N PRO A 118 10.79 -9.96 -22.01
CA PRO A 118 9.75 -9.06 -21.54
C PRO A 118 8.73 -9.73 -20.62
N LYS A 119 8.51 -11.05 -20.75
CA LYS A 119 7.60 -11.78 -19.88
C LYS A 119 8.13 -11.88 -18.45
N ALA A 120 9.45 -12.08 -18.31
CA ALA A 120 10.10 -12.12 -17.01
C ALA A 120 10.10 -10.73 -16.35
N ALA A 121 10.46 -9.68 -17.09
CA ALA A 121 10.46 -8.31 -16.59
C ALA A 121 9.05 -7.83 -16.17
N LYS A 122 8.02 -8.16 -16.97
CA LYS A 122 6.62 -7.86 -16.63
C LYS A 122 6.18 -8.54 -15.34
N ARG A 123 6.56 -9.81 -15.17
CA ARG A 123 6.25 -10.60 -13.97
C ARG A 123 6.92 -10.01 -12.73
N ALA A 124 8.21 -9.68 -12.82
CA ALA A 124 8.94 -9.01 -11.73
C ALA A 124 8.35 -7.64 -11.40
N GLY A 125 8.02 -6.84 -12.42
CA GLY A 125 7.39 -5.53 -12.24
C GLY A 125 6.02 -5.60 -11.55
N LEU A 126 5.20 -6.62 -11.82
CA LEU A 126 3.94 -6.79 -11.11
C LEU A 126 4.15 -7.13 -9.62
N LEU A 127 5.19 -7.90 -9.31
CA LEU A 127 5.43 -8.46 -7.99
C LEU A 127 6.37 -7.63 -7.09
N HIS A 128 7.05 -6.61 -7.63
CA HIS A 128 8.09 -5.86 -6.89
C HIS A 128 7.61 -5.37 -5.50
N ASP A 129 6.36 -4.91 -5.43
CA ASP A 129 5.75 -4.34 -4.24
C ASP A 129 4.84 -5.31 -3.46
N ILE A 130 4.88 -6.62 -3.77
CA ILE A 130 4.00 -7.63 -3.15
C ILE A 130 4.19 -7.73 -1.62
N GLY A 131 5.36 -7.33 -1.11
CA GLY A 131 5.63 -7.26 0.32
C GLY A 131 4.87 -6.16 1.07
N LYS A 132 4.12 -5.27 0.39
CA LYS A 132 3.27 -4.25 1.04
C LYS A 132 1.88 -4.77 1.43
N VAL A 133 1.52 -5.98 1.02
CA VAL A 133 0.18 -6.56 1.24
C VAL A 133 0.12 -7.94 1.94
N PRO A 134 1.09 -8.35 2.78
CA PRO A 134 0.97 -9.57 3.56
C PRO A 134 -0.23 -9.53 4.53
N ASP A 135 -0.65 -10.69 5.04
CA ASP A 135 -1.67 -10.79 6.10
C ASP A 135 -1.13 -10.39 7.48
N GLU A 136 0.17 -10.59 7.69
CA GLU A 136 0.92 -10.21 8.89
C GLU A 136 1.89 -9.09 8.54
N GLU A 137 2.20 -8.20 9.48
CA GLU A 137 3.17 -7.11 9.29
C GLU A 137 4.50 -7.49 9.97
N PRO A 138 5.40 -8.24 9.30
CA PRO A 138 6.72 -8.52 9.85
C PRO A 138 7.62 -7.29 9.79
N GLU A 139 8.59 -7.21 10.70
CA GLU A 139 9.64 -6.17 10.73
C GLU A 139 10.71 -6.41 9.64
N LEU A 140 10.28 -6.59 8.39
CA LEU A 140 11.15 -6.69 7.23
C LEU A 140 10.82 -5.57 6.24
N PRO A 141 11.83 -5.00 5.54
CA PRO A 141 11.58 -4.15 4.39
C PRO A 141 10.70 -4.85 3.36
N HIS A 142 9.80 -4.12 2.70
CA HIS A 142 8.81 -4.75 1.82
C HIS A 142 9.47 -5.46 0.62
N ALA A 143 10.60 -4.97 0.11
CA ALA A 143 11.35 -5.64 -0.96
C ALA A 143 11.84 -7.02 -0.51
N ILE A 144 12.47 -7.10 0.67
CA ILE A 144 12.96 -8.36 1.26
C ILE A 144 11.81 -9.31 1.56
N LEU A 145 10.71 -8.80 2.11
CA LEU A 145 9.55 -9.62 2.39
C LEU A 145 8.93 -10.15 1.10
N GLY A 146 8.76 -9.29 0.10
CA GLY A 146 8.24 -9.64 -1.22
C GLY A 146 9.08 -10.72 -1.89
N MET A 147 10.41 -10.59 -1.82
CA MET A 147 11.34 -11.60 -2.34
C MET A 147 11.15 -12.95 -1.65
N LYS A 148 11.14 -12.98 -0.33
CA LYS A 148 10.96 -14.24 0.44
C LYS A 148 9.62 -14.90 0.16
N LEU A 149 8.55 -14.11 -0.01
CA LEU A 149 7.23 -14.63 -0.37
C LEU A 149 7.21 -15.18 -1.80
N ALA A 150 7.79 -14.47 -2.77
CA ALA A 150 7.91 -14.94 -4.13
C ALA A 150 8.71 -16.26 -4.22
N GLU A 151 9.84 -16.34 -3.51
CA GLU A 151 10.65 -17.55 -3.40
C GLU A 151 9.88 -18.71 -2.75
N LYS A 152 9.21 -18.46 -1.62
CA LYS A 152 8.37 -19.45 -0.93
C LYS A 152 7.29 -20.04 -1.85
N TYR A 153 6.75 -19.24 -2.78
CA TYR A 153 5.71 -19.65 -3.72
C TYR A 153 6.25 -20.07 -5.09
N GLY A 154 7.56 -20.32 -5.21
CA GLY A 154 8.18 -20.97 -6.37
C GLY A 154 8.51 -20.05 -7.55
N GLU A 155 8.60 -18.74 -7.33
CA GLU A 155 9.12 -17.84 -8.36
C GLU A 155 10.63 -18.05 -8.58
N LYS A 156 11.09 -17.71 -9.78
CA LYS A 156 12.46 -17.96 -10.20
C LYS A 156 13.45 -17.00 -9.51
N PRO A 157 14.72 -17.39 -9.31
CA PRO A 157 15.71 -16.56 -8.62
C PRO A 157 15.91 -15.17 -9.23
N ASP A 158 15.78 -15.04 -10.55
CA ASP A 158 15.87 -13.75 -11.27
C ASP A 158 14.71 -12.82 -10.94
N ILE A 159 13.49 -13.36 -10.86
CA ILE A 159 12.29 -12.63 -10.42
C ILE A 159 12.42 -12.24 -8.94
N CYS A 160 12.84 -13.18 -8.08
CA CYS A 160 13.05 -12.93 -6.66
C CYS A 160 14.10 -11.83 -6.43
N ASN A 161 15.22 -11.85 -7.14
CA ASN A 161 16.24 -10.81 -7.03
C ASN A 161 15.70 -9.44 -7.47
N ALA A 162 14.95 -9.37 -8.56
CA ALA A 162 14.35 -8.12 -9.02
C ALA A 162 13.35 -7.54 -7.99
N ILE A 163 12.61 -8.39 -7.29
CA ILE A 163 11.74 -7.98 -6.18
C ILE A 163 12.57 -7.55 -4.96
N GLY A 164 13.62 -8.28 -4.61
CA GLY A 164 14.41 -8.00 -3.41
C GLY A 164 15.33 -6.79 -3.52
N ALA A 165 15.78 -6.44 -4.73
CA ALA A 165 16.81 -5.44 -4.98
C ALA A 165 16.27 -4.09 -5.49
N HIS A 166 14.97 -3.92 -5.69
CA HIS A 166 14.43 -2.73 -6.36
C HIS A 166 14.60 -1.42 -5.56
N HIS A 167 14.86 -1.47 -4.25
CA HIS A 167 15.31 -0.32 -3.47
C HIS A 167 16.71 -0.53 -2.85
N ASP A 168 17.56 -1.29 -3.55
CA ASP A 168 18.96 -1.52 -3.19
C ASP A 168 19.18 -2.25 -1.84
N GLU A 169 18.19 -3.00 -1.34
CA GLU A 169 18.33 -3.77 -0.09
C GLU A 169 19.25 -4.99 -0.22
N ILE A 170 19.43 -5.50 -1.45
CA ILE A 170 20.37 -6.57 -1.79
C ILE A 170 21.04 -6.26 -3.13
N GLU A 171 22.14 -6.97 -3.40
CA GLU A 171 22.84 -6.86 -4.67
C GLU A 171 21.95 -7.22 -5.87
N MET A 172 21.98 -6.39 -6.91
CA MET A 172 21.36 -6.67 -8.20
C MET A 172 22.19 -7.68 -8.98
N THR A 173 21.76 -8.94 -9.00
CA THR A 173 22.49 -10.04 -9.67
C THR A 173 21.97 -10.31 -11.08
N THR A 174 20.90 -9.63 -11.51
CA THR A 174 20.30 -9.79 -12.83
C THR A 174 19.94 -8.44 -13.45
N LEU A 175 19.85 -8.38 -14.78
CA LEU A 175 19.41 -7.17 -15.49
C LEU A 175 17.93 -6.83 -15.27
N LEU A 176 17.12 -7.74 -14.70
CA LEU A 176 15.73 -7.44 -14.37
C LEU A 176 15.62 -6.43 -13.22
N SER A 177 16.55 -6.48 -12.27
CA SER A 177 16.55 -5.63 -11.08
C SER A 177 16.68 -4.13 -11.40
N PRO A 178 17.69 -3.67 -12.16
CA PRO A 178 17.77 -2.26 -12.54
C PRO A 178 16.62 -1.82 -13.45
N ILE A 179 16.04 -2.72 -14.25
CA ILE A 179 14.84 -2.42 -15.06
C ILE A 179 13.64 -2.16 -14.17
N VAL A 180 13.37 -3.04 -13.20
CA VAL A 180 12.25 -2.90 -12.27
C VAL A 180 12.42 -1.64 -11.43
N GLN A 181 13.62 -1.38 -10.90
CA GLN A 181 13.91 -0.16 -10.15
C GLN A 181 13.67 1.10 -10.99
N ALA A 182 14.18 1.14 -12.22
CA ALA A 182 13.96 2.29 -13.11
C ALA A 182 12.47 2.48 -13.44
N CYS A 183 11.73 1.41 -13.69
CA CYS A 183 10.31 1.46 -14.01
C CYS A 183 9.44 1.85 -12.81
N ASP A 184 9.80 1.43 -11.60
CA ASP A 184 9.18 1.87 -10.34
C ASP A 184 9.36 3.38 -10.15
N ALA A 185 10.59 3.88 -10.32
CA ALA A 185 10.90 5.31 -10.24
C ALA A 185 10.12 6.12 -11.30
N ILE A 186 10.05 5.64 -12.55
CA ILE A 186 9.29 6.29 -13.62
C ILE A 186 7.80 6.34 -13.27
N SER A 187 7.22 5.22 -12.82
CA SER A 187 5.79 5.14 -12.47
C SER A 187 5.44 6.12 -11.34
N GLY A 188 6.32 6.19 -10.32
CA GLY A 188 6.17 7.07 -9.16
C GLY A 188 6.45 8.55 -9.43
N ALA A 189 7.27 8.90 -10.42
CA ALA A 189 7.63 10.29 -10.74
C ALA A 189 6.59 11.03 -11.60
N ARG A 190 5.55 10.36 -12.09
CA ARG A 190 4.58 11.00 -13.00
C ARG A 190 3.81 12.12 -12.29
N PRO A 191 3.58 13.27 -12.94
CA PRO A 191 2.76 14.34 -12.38
C PRO A 191 1.37 13.83 -11.95
N GLY A 192 1.03 14.04 -10.68
CA GLY A 192 -0.21 13.54 -10.07
C GLY A 192 -0.16 12.12 -9.51
N ALA A 193 0.97 11.40 -9.68
CA ALA A 193 1.20 10.08 -9.09
C ALA A 193 1.52 10.14 -7.60
N ARG A 194 2.45 11.02 -7.25
CA ARG A 194 2.69 11.37 -5.86
C ARG A 194 1.82 12.57 -5.55
N ARG A 195 0.89 12.41 -4.61
CA ARG A 195 0.29 13.58 -3.94
C ARG A 195 1.37 14.19 -3.05
N GLU A 196 2.33 14.90 -3.65
CA GLU A 196 3.34 15.71 -2.97
C GLU A 196 2.69 16.60 -1.89
N ALA A 197 1.43 16.98 -2.09
CA ALA A 197 0.64 17.79 -1.18
C ALA A 197 0.48 17.23 0.25
N VAL A 198 0.56 15.91 0.51
CA VAL A 198 0.36 15.38 1.88
C VAL A 198 1.67 15.26 2.64
N GLU A 199 2.73 14.73 2.03
CA GLU A 199 4.04 14.64 2.68
C GLU A 199 4.69 16.01 2.85
N ALA A 200 4.66 16.88 1.82
CA ALA A 200 5.14 18.26 1.98
C ALA A 200 4.32 19.02 3.03
N TYR A 201 3.04 18.68 3.20
CA TYR A 201 2.19 19.24 4.23
C TYR A 201 2.54 18.71 5.63
N ILE A 202 2.73 17.40 5.81
CA ILE A 202 3.18 16.82 7.08
C ILE A 202 4.58 17.35 7.44
N GLN A 203 5.48 17.41 6.46
CA GLN A 203 6.83 17.95 6.65
C GLN A 203 6.76 19.42 7.05
N ARG A 204 5.96 20.23 6.37
CA ARG A 204 5.72 21.63 6.75
C ARG A 204 5.17 21.77 8.17
N LEU A 205 4.25 20.91 8.61
CA LEU A 205 3.74 20.93 9.99
C LEU A 205 4.84 20.59 10.99
N LYS A 206 5.65 19.56 10.72
CA LYS A 206 6.80 19.20 11.55
C LYS A 206 7.86 20.29 11.61
N ASP A 207 8.11 20.97 10.51
CA ASP A 207 9.06 22.07 10.44
C ASP A 207 8.57 23.26 11.29
N LEU A 208 7.26 23.57 11.25
CA LEU A 208 6.64 24.59 12.10
C LEU A 208 6.75 24.24 13.60
N GLU A 209 6.46 22.99 13.97
CA GLU A 209 6.58 22.51 15.34
C GLU A 209 8.03 22.54 15.83
N SER A 210 8.97 22.06 15.01
CA SER A 210 10.40 22.01 15.33
C SER A 210 11.00 23.41 15.47
N LEU A 211 10.57 24.36 14.64
CA LEU A 211 10.98 25.76 14.74
C LEU A 211 10.52 26.40 16.06
N ALA A 212 9.32 26.09 16.55
CA ALA A 212 8.88 26.60 17.85
C ALA A 212 9.62 25.91 19.00
N MET A 213 9.90 24.61 18.89
CA MET A 213 10.68 23.85 19.87
C MET A 213 12.15 24.30 19.98
N SER A 214 12.69 25.05 19.01
CA SER A 214 14.08 25.53 19.08
C SER A 214 14.28 26.76 19.97
N TYR A 215 13.21 27.35 20.50
CA TYR A 215 13.29 28.49 21.42
C TYR A 215 13.38 28.02 22.87
N ASP A 216 14.32 28.59 23.63
CA ASP A 216 14.50 28.28 25.06
C ASP A 216 13.23 28.60 25.87
N GLY A 217 12.86 27.68 26.77
CA GLY A 217 11.64 27.74 27.57
C GLY A 217 10.41 27.08 26.91
N VAL A 218 10.46 26.73 25.62
CA VAL A 218 9.37 26.01 24.95
C VAL A 218 9.47 24.52 25.25
N THR A 219 8.45 23.97 25.92
CA THR A 219 8.41 22.54 26.29
C THR A 219 7.65 21.69 25.27
N LYS A 220 6.65 22.26 24.59
CA LYS A 220 5.87 21.59 23.52
C LYS A 220 5.37 22.59 22.48
N ALA A 221 5.31 22.17 21.22
CA ALA A 221 4.65 22.90 20.14
C ALA A 221 3.80 21.97 19.27
N PHE A 222 2.61 22.42 18.87
CA PHE A 222 1.69 21.68 18.01
C PHE A 222 1.11 22.58 16.93
N ALA A 223 1.20 22.17 15.66
CA ALA A 223 0.56 22.86 14.56
C ALA A 223 -0.92 22.46 14.46
N ILE A 224 -1.82 23.44 14.54
CA ILE A 224 -3.29 23.26 14.54
C ILE A 224 -3.86 23.91 13.27
N GLN A 225 -5.09 23.52 12.91
CA GLN A 225 -5.82 24.05 11.74
C GLN A 225 -4.98 24.04 10.45
N ALA A 226 -4.42 22.88 10.13
CA ALA A 226 -3.61 22.73 8.93
C ALA A 226 -2.39 23.66 8.85
N GLY A 227 -1.80 23.98 10.00
CA GLY A 227 -0.60 24.81 10.11
C GLY A 227 -0.86 26.31 10.02
N ARG A 228 -2.13 26.73 10.14
CA ARG A 228 -2.50 28.16 10.26
C ARG A 228 -2.36 28.69 11.68
N GLU A 229 -2.37 27.80 12.65
CA GLU A 229 -2.20 28.10 14.06
C GLU A 229 -1.09 27.23 14.64
N LEU A 230 -0.31 27.77 15.58
CA LEU A 230 0.73 27.05 16.28
C LEU A 230 0.52 27.26 17.78
N ARG A 231 0.25 26.18 18.52
CA ARG A 231 0.10 26.21 19.97
C ARG A 231 1.43 25.89 20.61
N VAL A 232 1.97 26.83 21.36
CA VAL A 232 3.27 26.73 22.04
C VAL A 232 3.04 26.70 23.55
N MET A 233 3.63 25.72 24.23
CA MET A 233 3.64 25.60 25.68
C MET A 233 5.02 26.01 26.19
N VAL A 234 5.04 26.94 27.13
CA VAL A 234 6.27 27.52 27.68
C VAL A 234 6.26 27.28 29.19
N GLU A 235 7.39 26.85 29.74
CA GLU A 235 7.61 26.82 31.19
C GLU A 235 8.57 27.95 31.57
N SER A 236 8.28 28.62 32.68
CA SER A 236 9.25 29.49 33.34
C SER A 236 10.18 28.61 34.17
N GLU A 237 11.47 28.94 34.22
CA GLU A 237 12.29 28.53 35.37
C GLU A 237 11.65 28.99 36.69
#